data_AF-A0A0D6XPY7-F1
#
_entry.id   AF-A0A0D6XPY7-F1
#
_cell.length_a   1.000
_cell.length_b   1.000
_cell.length_c   1.000
_cell.angle_alpha   90.00
_cell.angle_beta   90.00
_cell.angle_gamma   90.00
#
_symmetry.space_group_name_H-M   'P 1'
#
loop_
_entity.id
_entity.type
_entity.pdbx_description
1 polymer ?
#
loop_
_entity_poly.entity_id
_entity_poly.type
_entity_poly.pdbx_seq_one_letter_code
_entity_poly.pdbx_strand_id
1 'polypeptide(L)'
;MKRTIAMMLGLSLVLTACAPTDDEQPQRKQDGEQNTSKKQTKVKDMATDQNVQGENYRTILPFKESQARGLIQEEMANGYNGEDFEDGLLNISQEVFPTDKYLYQDGQFLNKDTIRAYLKPKYTKKEIDKMSDEEKEKLNASENLGLNPSVNGEEDPEKIAKNSPALLSNILEQDFYSTSDTKGEEIQGMTIGLAMNSVYYYQKEQYGETFSEELDTKMVKQKGQEMAEEMLSRLRENNQLRDIPITFAIYIQSSEEDIIPGHFVSYAVSDKNGAKLNEWKKVNAQTVLLPSSEAADLDDHLNSNFQDFNSSLQSYFNNFTQAVGKAKFVDKKVDHLVVDLPIDYYGKAELIGITQYVTQLAEKDFNDVPSYEIHIKDGSEPRALITKTKEDSEPKVHIYKY
;
A
#
# COMPACT_ATOMS: atom_id res chain seq x y z
N MET A 1 20.07 -67.18 62.86
CA MET A 1 18.89 -68.04 62.57
C MET A 1 17.78 -67.11 62.06
N LYS A 2 17.07 -67.43 60.96
CA LYS A 2 15.73 -68.06 60.92
C LYS A 2 14.75 -67.45 61.95
N ARG A 3 13.54 -66.99 61.58
CA ARG A 3 12.77 -67.17 60.33
C ARG A 3 11.59 -66.17 60.21
N THR A 4 11.25 -65.76 58.98
CA THR A 4 9.90 -65.42 58.42
C THR A 4 8.82 -64.69 59.25
N ILE A 5 8.17 -63.70 58.62
CA ILE A 5 6.74 -63.71 58.21
C ILE A 5 6.46 -62.50 57.27
N ALA A 6 5.37 -62.51 56.50
CA ALA A 6 4.99 -61.47 55.53
C ALA A 6 3.50 -61.13 55.61
N MET A 7 3.09 -59.92 55.21
CA MET A 7 1.79 -59.69 54.57
C MET A 7 1.70 -58.36 53.78
N MET A 8 0.56 -58.16 53.11
CA MET A 8 0.28 -57.22 52.02
C MET A 8 0.05 -55.76 52.48
N LEU A 9 0.42 -54.79 51.63
CA LEU A 9 -0.46 -53.82 50.93
C LEU A 9 0.44 -52.91 50.04
N GLY A 10 0.02 -52.37 48.89
CA GLY A 10 -1.23 -52.58 48.17
C GLY A 10 -1.74 -51.35 47.41
N LEU A 11 -1.12 -50.99 46.28
CA LEU A 11 -1.78 -50.17 45.25
C LEU A 11 -1.25 -50.53 43.86
N SER A 12 -2.14 -50.57 42.87
CA SER A 12 -1.93 -51.27 41.58
C SER A 12 -1.81 -50.32 40.39
N LEU A 13 -1.01 -50.72 39.40
CA LEU A 13 -0.70 -49.95 38.20
C LEU A 13 -0.76 -50.92 37.00
N VAL A 14 -1.78 -50.79 36.13
CA VAL A 14 -2.02 -51.68 34.98
C VAL A 14 -2.54 -50.89 33.78
N LEU A 15 -1.98 -51.16 32.60
CA LEU A 15 -2.38 -50.68 31.28
C LEU A 15 -3.01 -51.83 30.46
N THR A 16 -3.97 -51.54 29.58
CA THR A 16 -4.41 -52.34 28.40
C THR A 16 -5.31 -51.46 27.53
N ALA A 17 -5.51 -51.65 26.21
CA ALA A 17 -5.24 -52.78 25.28
C ALA A 17 -4.30 -52.32 24.12
N CYS A 18 -3.55 -53.13 23.34
CA CYS A 18 -3.79 -54.41 22.62
C CYS A 18 -4.81 -54.28 21.46
N ALA A 19 -4.72 -54.89 20.25
CA ALA A 19 -3.74 -55.69 19.44
C ALA A 19 -4.28 -55.70 17.95
N PRO A 20 -3.73 -56.33 16.86
CA PRO A 20 -2.60 -57.28 16.61
C PRO A 20 -1.50 -56.65 15.69
N THR A 21 -0.48 -57.24 15.00
CA THR A 21 0.00 -58.60 14.56
C THR A 21 -0.72 -59.26 13.34
N ASP A 22 -0.17 -60.03 12.37
CA ASP A 22 1.17 -60.47 11.84
C ASP A 22 0.92 -61.13 10.43
N ASP A 23 1.82 -61.51 9.48
CA ASP A 23 3.21 -61.19 9.00
C ASP A 23 3.46 -61.91 7.61
N GLU A 24 4.71 -61.99 7.09
CA GLU A 24 5.29 -62.79 5.96
C GLU A 24 5.22 -62.32 4.46
N GLN A 25 6.38 -61.82 3.92
CA GLN A 25 7.12 -62.18 2.65
C GLN A 25 6.44 -62.23 1.23
N PRO A 26 7.16 -62.20 0.06
CA PRO A 26 8.56 -61.87 -0.30
C PRO A 26 8.71 -60.83 -1.48
N GLN A 27 9.61 -61.03 -2.48
CA GLN A 27 10.24 -59.99 -3.34
C GLN A 27 9.80 -59.83 -4.83
N ARG A 28 10.08 -58.60 -5.36
CA ARG A 28 10.73 -58.22 -6.67
C ARG A 28 9.92 -58.00 -7.98
N LYS A 29 10.09 -56.76 -8.51
CA LYS A 29 10.00 -56.28 -9.94
C LYS A 29 8.61 -56.40 -10.61
N GLN A 30 8.20 -55.53 -11.54
CA GLN A 30 8.96 -54.80 -12.57
C GLN A 30 8.36 -53.40 -12.89
N ASP A 31 8.86 -52.73 -13.92
CA ASP A 31 8.64 -51.33 -14.31
C ASP A 31 7.20 -50.95 -14.68
N GLY A 32 6.87 -49.67 -14.48
CA GLY A 32 5.63 -49.05 -14.96
C GLY A 32 5.76 -47.54 -15.08
N GLU A 33 5.87 -47.03 -16.30
CA GLU A 33 5.79 -45.59 -16.56
C GLU A 33 4.35 -45.10 -16.32
N GLN A 34 4.18 -44.13 -15.41
CA GLN A 34 3.02 -43.24 -15.44
C GLN A 34 3.47 -41.78 -15.41
N ASN A 35 3.28 -41.11 -16.55
CA ASN A 35 3.47 -39.68 -16.71
C ASN A 35 2.33 -38.91 -16.01
N THR A 36 2.53 -38.54 -14.75
CA THR A 36 1.61 -37.65 -14.01
C THR A 36 2.33 -36.40 -13.49
N SER A 37 2.45 -35.42 -14.40
CA SER A 37 2.28 -33.98 -14.08
C SER A 37 3.05 -33.40 -12.88
N LYS A 38 4.39 -33.51 -12.85
CA LYS A 38 5.28 -32.72 -11.94
C LYS A 38 5.31 -31.21 -12.25
N LYS A 39 4.16 -30.56 -12.45
CA LYS A 39 4.06 -29.13 -12.83
C LYS A 39 3.44 -28.22 -11.76
N GLN A 40 2.71 -28.75 -10.78
CA GLN A 40 2.09 -27.94 -9.72
C GLN A 40 2.99 -27.68 -8.51
N THR A 41 3.98 -28.53 -8.22
CA THR A 41 4.74 -28.45 -6.96
C THR A 41 5.59 -27.17 -6.88
N LYS A 42 6.40 -26.89 -7.91
CA LYS A 42 7.33 -25.75 -7.91
C LYS A 42 6.67 -24.40 -7.64
N VAL A 43 5.46 -24.17 -8.17
CA VAL A 43 4.80 -22.86 -8.11
C VAL A 43 4.51 -22.42 -6.66
N LYS A 44 4.35 -23.37 -5.73
CA LYS A 44 4.16 -23.08 -4.29
C LYS A 44 5.46 -22.76 -3.55
N ASP A 45 6.62 -23.11 -4.12
CA ASP A 45 7.94 -22.80 -3.57
C ASP A 45 8.44 -21.40 -4.01
N MET A 46 7.67 -20.70 -4.87
CA MET A 46 8.09 -19.53 -5.64
C MET A 46 7.26 -18.26 -5.38
N ALA A 47 5.98 -18.41 -5.06
CA ALA A 47 5.05 -17.30 -4.83
C ALA A 47 3.83 -17.76 -4.01
N THR A 48 3.09 -16.81 -3.43
CA THR A 48 1.84 -17.09 -2.68
C THR A 48 0.82 -17.88 -3.53
N ASP A 49 -0.11 -18.60 -2.89
CA ASP A 49 -1.05 -19.47 -3.61
C ASP A 49 -2.05 -18.65 -4.45
N GLN A 50 -2.41 -19.11 -5.66
CA GLN A 50 -3.44 -18.45 -6.48
C GLN A 50 -4.80 -18.42 -5.77
N ASN A 51 -5.08 -19.39 -4.89
CA ASN A 51 -6.32 -19.44 -4.12
C ASN A 51 -6.41 -18.37 -3.01
N VAL A 52 -5.33 -17.63 -2.72
CA VAL A 52 -5.32 -16.49 -1.78
C VAL A 52 -4.98 -15.16 -2.46
N GLN A 53 -4.99 -15.13 -3.80
CA GLN A 53 -4.68 -13.92 -4.58
C GLN A 53 -5.76 -12.83 -4.44
N GLY A 54 -7.04 -13.23 -4.47
CA GLY A 54 -8.15 -12.27 -4.61
C GLY A 54 -8.03 -11.46 -5.89
N GLU A 55 -8.28 -10.17 -5.80
CA GLU A 55 -8.11 -9.20 -6.90
C GLU A 55 -6.65 -8.69 -7.02
N ASN A 56 -5.82 -8.93 -5.99
CA ASN A 56 -4.47 -8.39 -5.82
C ASN A 56 -3.36 -9.21 -6.55
N TYR A 57 -2.11 -8.80 -6.37
CA TYR A 57 -0.94 -9.55 -6.82
C TYR A 57 -0.61 -10.76 -5.94
N ARG A 58 0.03 -11.76 -6.54
CA ARG A 58 0.77 -12.79 -5.81
C ARG A 58 2.20 -12.31 -5.55
N THR A 59 2.69 -12.46 -4.33
CA THR A 59 4.03 -12.02 -3.94
C THR A 59 5.04 -13.15 -4.06
N ILE A 60 6.30 -12.81 -4.38
CA ILE A 60 7.40 -13.78 -4.54
C ILE A 60 7.84 -14.35 -3.18
N LEU A 61 8.20 -15.64 -3.17
CA LEU A 61 8.73 -16.36 -2.01
C LEU A 61 10.21 -16.75 -2.21
N PRO A 62 11.06 -16.71 -1.16
CA PRO A 62 10.78 -16.11 0.15
C PRO A 62 10.55 -14.60 0.03
N PHE A 63 9.70 -14.06 0.92
CA PHE A 63 9.42 -12.63 0.96
C PHE A 63 10.72 -11.83 1.17
N LYS A 64 10.92 -10.81 0.34
CA LYS A 64 11.98 -9.80 0.49
C LYS A 64 11.32 -8.48 0.84
N GLU A 65 11.80 -7.84 1.89
CA GLU A 65 11.40 -6.48 2.26
C GLU A 65 12.01 -5.47 1.28
N SER A 66 11.33 -4.33 1.09
CA SER A 66 11.89 -3.20 0.34
C SER A 66 13.28 -2.77 0.84
N GLN A 67 14.21 -2.49 -0.08
CA GLN A 67 15.51 -1.88 0.27
C GLN A 67 15.36 -0.42 0.75
N ALA A 68 14.16 0.15 0.65
CA ALA A 68 13.77 1.48 1.12
C ALA A 68 12.89 1.46 2.39
N ARG A 69 12.61 0.27 2.98
CA ARG A 69 11.60 0.08 4.04
C ARG A 69 11.66 1.16 5.13
N GLY A 70 10.52 1.77 5.42
CA GLY A 70 10.37 2.85 6.41
C GLY A 70 10.39 4.26 5.82
N LEU A 71 10.88 4.48 4.59
CA LEU A 71 10.91 5.84 4.01
C LEU A 71 9.52 6.47 3.87
N ILE A 72 8.46 5.67 3.65
CA ILE A 72 7.08 6.19 3.56
C ILE A 72 6.58 6.71 4.90
N GLN A 73 7.08 6.18 6.02
CA GLN A 73 6.77 6.64 7.37
C GLN A 73 7.75 7.73 7.86
N GLU A 74 8.81 8.03 7.11
CA GLU A 74 9.84 9.03 7.43
C GLU A 74 9.71 10.33 6.61
N GLU A 75 9.32 10.25 5.33
CA GLU A 75 9.41 11.37 4.37
C GLU A 75 8.05 11.77 3.73
N MET A 76 6.92 11.17 4.14
CA MET A 76 5.56 11.61 3.72
C MET A 76 4.98 12.63 4.70
N ALA A 77 4.09 13.50 4.22
CA ALA A 77 3.48 14.57 5.01
C ALA A 77 2.66 14.05 6.21
N ASN A 78 1.92 12.95 6.03
CA ASN A 78 1.26 12.22 7.11
C ASN A 78 0.94 10.77 6.71
N GLY A 79 0.42 9.98 7.66
CA GLY A 79 0.11 8.56 7.45
C GLY A 79 -0.94 8.31 6.35
N TYR A 80 -1.98 9.15 6.25
CA TYR A 80 -3.01 9.02 5.21
C TYR A 80 -2.42 9.21 3.81
N ASN A 81 -1.47 10.14 3.66
CA ASN A 81 -0.76 10.35 2.41
C ASN A 81 0.16 9.18 2.06
N GLY A 82 0.77 8.50 3.04
CA GLY A 82 1.52 7.27 2.80
C GLY A 82 0.64 6.13 2.29
N GLU A 83 -0.51 5.93 2.93
CA GLU A 83 -1.48 4.86 2.62
C GLU A 83 -2.07 5.00 1.20
N ASP A 84 -2.63 6.16 0.84
CA ASP A 84 -3.18 6.38 -0.52
C ASP A 84 -2.10 6.38 -1.61
N PHE A 85 -0.86 6.73 -1.27
CA PHE A 85 0.28 6.66 -2.18
C PHE A 85 0.70 5.22 -2.48
N GLU A 86 0.83 4.34 -1.46
CA GLU A 86 1.13 2.91 -1.67
C GLU A 86 0.02 2.22 -2.48
N ASP A 87 -1.24 2.34 -2.03
CA ASP A 87 -2.40 1.70 -2.68
C ASP A 87 -2.70 2.28 -4.06
N GLY A 88 -2.64 3.61 -4.21
CA GLY A 88 -2.85 4.29 -5.49
C GLY A 88 -1.78 3.93 -6.51
N LEU A 89 -0.52 3.74 -6.09
CA LEU A 89 0.54 3.26 -6.98
C LEU A 89 0.31 1.81 -7.39
N LEU A 90 -0.12 0.95 -6.44
CA LEU A 90 -0.44 -0.44 -6.74
C LEU A 90 -1.59 -0.56 -7.75
N ASN A 91 -2.62 0.28 -7.63
CA ASN A 91 -3.74 0.33 -8.58
C ASN A 91 -3.29 0.78 -9.99
N ILE A 92 -2.42 1.79 -10.09
CA ILE A 92 -1.81 2.18 -11.38
C ILE A 92 -0.95 1.05 -11.96
N SER A 93 -0.23 0.30 -11.10
CA SER A 93 0.50 -0.89 -11.52
C SER A 93 -0.43 -1.97 -12.08
N GLN A 94 -1.62 -2.18 -11.52
CA GLN A 94 -2.58 -3.18 -12.03
C GLN A 94 -3.05 -2.88 -13.46
N GLU A 95 -3.17 -1.61 -13.85
CA GLU A 95 -3.48 -1.22 -15.24
C GLU A 95 -2.38 -1.59 -16.25
N VAL A 96 -1.11 -1.55 -15.84
CA VAL A 96 0.06 -1.75 -16.72
C VAL A 96 0.62 -3.18 -16.65
N PHE A 97 0.56 -3.79 -15.47
CA PHE A 97 1.10 -5.10 -15.13
C PHE A 97 -0.02 -5.99 -14.53
N PRO A 98 -0.95 -6.54 -15.34
CA PRO A 98 -2.10 -7.28 -14.84
C PRO A 98 -1.74 -8.45 -13.89
N THR A 99 -2.52 -8.59 -12.82
CA THR A 99 -2.29 -9.54 -11.71
C THR A 99 -2.37 -11.02 -12.12
N ASP A 100 -2.96 -11.33 -13.28
CA ASP A 100 -2.96 -12.68 -13.87
C ASP A 100 -1.63 -13.07 -14.54
N LYS A 101 -0.80 -12.08 -14.90
CA LYS A 101 0.45 -12.24 -15.67
C LYS A 101 1.70 -11.96 -14.83
N TYR A 102 1.60 -11.11 -13.82
CA TYR A 102 2.74 -10.64 -13.02
C TYR A 102 2.67 -11.06 -11.54
N LEU A 103 3.86 -11.26 -10.96
CA LEU A 103 4.11 -11.39 -9.53
C LEU A 103 4.70 -10.08 -9.00
N TYR A 104 4.38 -9.73 -7.77
CA TYR A 104 4.84 -8.52 -7.09
C TYR A 104 6.03 -8.80 -6.15
N GLN A 105 6.92 -7.82 -6.04
CA GLN A 105 7.96 -7.73 -5.03
C GLN A 105 8.14 -6.25 -4.63
N ASP A 106 8.32 -5.98 -3.34
CA ASP A 106 8.80 -4.70 -2.83
C ASP A 106 10.08 -4.27 -3.56
N GLY A 107 10.24 -3.00 -3.93
CA GLY A 107 11.40 -2.51 -4.67
C GLY A 107 12.77 -2.93 -4.10
N GLN A 108 13.59 -3.54 -4.96
CA GLN A 108 14.92 -4.07 -4.63
C GLN A 108 16.10 -3.26 -5.22
N PHE A 109 15.85 -2.28 -6.09
CA PHE A 109 16.88 -1.57 -6.87
C PHE A 109 17.23 -0.19 -6.28
N LEU A 110 16.25 0.59 -5.84
CA LEU A 110 16.45 1.85 -5.12
C LEU A 110 16.44 1.62 -3.59
N ASN A 111 17.62 1.63 -2.96
CA ASN A 111 17.73 1.53 -1.51
C ASN A 111 17.50 2.88 -0.79
N LYS A 112 17.32 2.82 0.54
CA LYS A 112 17.06 3.98 1.40
C LYS A 112 18.04 5.14 1.21
N ASP A 113 19.34 4.86 1.05
CA ASP A 113 20.36 5.90 0.91
C ASP A 113 20.38 6.49 -0.51
N THR A 114 20.11 5.67 -1.54
CA THR A 114 19.92 6.14 -2.93
C THR A 114 18.71 7.07 -3.03
N ILE A 115 17.57 6.70 -2.45
CA ILE A 115 16.36 7.54 -2.47
C ILE A 115 16.62 8.84 -1.71
N ARG A 116 17.16 8.80 -0.48
CA ARG A 116 17.53 10.03 0.25
C ARG A 116 18.55 10.89 -0.49
N ALA A 117 19.43 10.33 -1.33
CA ALA A 117 20.31 11.10 -2.19
C ALA A 117 19.54 11.79 -3.34
N TYR A 118 18.47 11.17 -3.85
CA TYR A 118 17.58 11.76 -4.87
C TYR A 118 16.65 12.84 -4.26
N LEU A 119 16.21 12.68 -3.01
CA LEU A 119 15.36 13.65 -2.30
C LEU A 119 16.10 14.97 -1.95
N LYS A 120 17.43 14.99 -1.92
CA LYS A 120 18.22 16.21 -1.67
C LYS A 120 18.04 17.26 -2.78
N PRO A 121 18.24 18.56 -2.45
CA PRO A 121 18.49 19.61 -3.44
C PRO A 121 19.64 19.24 -4.39
N LYS A 122 19.50 19.52 -5.68
CA LYS A 122 20.61 19.38 -6.64
C LYS A 122 21.64 20.47 -6.38
N TYR A 123 22.93 20.14 -6.33
CA TYR A 123 23.99 21.12 -6.16
C TYR A 123 24.31 21.79 -7.49
N THR A 124 24.45 23.13 -7.50
CA THR A 124 25.12 23.80 -8.61
C THR A 124 26.61 23.50 -8.58
N LYS A 125 27.29 23.67 -9.71
CA LYS A 125 28.75 23.63 -9.76
C LYS A 125 29.41 24.58 -8.75
N LYS A 126 28.82 25.74 -8.45
CA LYS A 126 29.38 26.71 -7.49
C LYS A 126 29.31 26.24 -6.03
N GLU A 127 28.40 25.33 -5.68
CA GLU A 127 28.37 24.70 -4.36
C GLU A 127 29.40 23.57 -4.31
N ILE A 128 29.45 22.71 -5.33
CA ILE A 128 30.45 21.63 -5.41
C ILE A 128 31.89 22.18 -5.42
N ASP A 129 32.16 23.26 -6.17
CA ASP A 129 33.47 23.92 -6.24
C ASP A 129 33.87 24.60 -4.89
N LYS A 130 32.94 24.79 -3.95
CA LYS A 130 33.19 25.34 -2.59
C LYS A 130 33.40 24.28 -1.51
N MET A 131 32.77 23.10 -1.65
CA MET A 131 32.86 22.02 -0.67
C MET A 131 34.29 21.52 -0.51
N SER A 132 34.72 21.22 0.72
CA SER A 132 35.91 20.40 0.95
C SER A 132 35.72 18.99 0.39
N ASP A 133 36.82 18.24 0.16
CA ASP A 133 36.71 16.90 -0.39
C ASP A 133 36.04 15.91 0.58
N GLU A 134 36.21 16.12 1.90
CA GLU A 134 35.48 15.40 2.96
C GLU A 134 33.96 15.64 2.88
N GLU A 135 33.53 16.88 2.59
CA GLU A 135 32.11 17.19 2.37
C GLU A 135 31.58 16.58 1.07
N LYS A 136 32.36 16.60 -0.01
CA LYS A 136 31.96 15.97 -1.28
C LYS A 136 31.74 14.47 -1.13
N GLU A 137 32.62 13.79 -0.41
CA GLU A 137 32.52 12.36 -0.09
C GLU A 137 31.32 12.09 0.84
N LYS A 138 31.22 12.81 1.96
CA LYS A 138 30.12 12.64 2.94
C LYS A 138 28.71 12.90 2.36
N LEU A 139 28.59 13.76 1.36
CA LEU A 139 27.30 14.14 0.75
C LEU A 139 27.00 13.42 -0.58
N ASN A 140 27.94 12.63 -1.13
CA ASN A 140 27.97 12.17 -2.52
C ASN A 140 27.80 13.31 -3.54
N ALA A 141 28.30 14.51 -3.23
CA ALA A 141 28.08 15.71 -4.03
C ALA A 141 28.73 15.63 -5.43
N SER A 142 29.75 14.78 -5.58
CA SER A 142 30.39 14.46 -6.87
C SER A 142 29.46 13.75 -7.86
N GLU A 143 28.50 12.97 -7.37
CA GLU A 143 27.47 12.29 -8.19
C GLU A 143 26.26 13.21 -8.43
N ASN A 144 26.04 14.17 -7.53
CA ASN A 144 25.01 15.22 -7.64
C ASN A 144 23.59 14.68 -7.92
N LEU A 145 23.22 13.62 -7.20
CA LEU A 145 21.99 12.86 -7.40
C LEU A 145 20.70 13.60 -7.04
N GLY A 146 20.78 14.75 -6.36
CA GLY A 146 19.60 15.52 -5.97
C GLY A 146 18.66 15.81 -7.13
N LEU A 147 17.37 15.57 -6.93
CA LEU A 147 16.29 15.89 -7.86
C LEU A 147 15.60 17.21 -7.51
N ASN A 148 15.56 17.55 -6.22
CA ASN A 148 14.89 18.76 -5.74
C ASN A 148 15.59 20.05 -6.22
N PRO A 149 14.87 21.18 -6.30
CA PRO A 149 15.43 22.46 -6.72
C PRO A 149 16.70 22.84 -5.96
N SER A 150 17.67 23.41 -6.68
CA SER A 150 18.92 23.87 -6.06
C SER A 150 18.68 25.11 -5.22
N VAL A 151 19.28 25.17 -4.02
CA VAL A 151 19.29 26.37 -3.18
C VAL A 151 20.29 27.44 -3.67
N ASN A 152 21.15 27.12 -4.64
CA ASN A 152 22.12 28.03 -5.25
C ASN A 152 23.10 28.69 -4.26
N GLY A 153 23.31 28.07 -3.09
CA GLY A 153 24.07 28.63 -1.97
C GLY A 153 23.34 29.71 -1.16
N GLU A 154 22.02 29.74 -1.18
CA GLU A 154 21.21 30.41 -0.15
C GLU A 154 21.15 29.53 1.13
N GLU A 155 21.17 30.18 2.29
CA GLU A 155 21.19 29.53 3.61
C GLU A 155 19.98 29.93 4.48
N ASP A 156 19.25 30.97 4.08
CA ASP A 156 18.05 31.49 4.75
C ASP A 156 16.82 30.61 4.45
N PRO A 157 16.20 29.97 5.46
CA PRO A 157 15.08 29.06 5.24
C PRO A 157 13.85 29.70 4.59
N GLU A 158 13.56 30.98 4.86
CA GLU A 158 12.42 31.69 4.27
C GLU A 158 12.69 31.99 2.78
N LYS A 159 13.93 32.33 2.43
CA LYS A 159 14.32 32.48 1.01
C LYS A 159 14.41 31.15 0.28
N ILE A 160 14.82 30.06 0.94
CA ILE A 160 14.77 28.70 0.37
C ILE A 160 13.32 28.29 0.09
N ALA A 161 12.43 28.40 1.08
CA ALA A 161 11.02 28.05 0.93
C ALA A 161 10.33 28.78 -0.24
N LYS A 162 10.67 30.06 -0.43
CA LYS A 162 10.07 30.90 -1.48
C LYS A 162 10.64 30.71 -2.89
N ASN A 163 11.91 30.34 -3.03
CA ASN A 163 12.61 30.32 -4.33
C ASN A 163 13.04 28.92 -4.80
N SER A 164 13.24 27.99 -3.88
CA SER A 164 13.71 26.63 -4.12
C SER A 164 13.20 25.62 -3.06
N PRO A 165 11.88 25.53 -2.81
CA PRO A 165 11.32 24.57 -1.86
C PRO A 165 11.53 23.13 -2.34
N ALA A 166 11.53 22.17 -1.40
CA ALA A 166 11.50 20.76 -1.77
C ALA A 166 10.12 20.41 -2.35
N LEU A 167 10.10 19.98 -3.61
CA LEU A 167 8.90 19.62 -4.36
C LEU A 167 8.61 18.12 -4.30
N LEU A 168 9.66 17.30 -4.29
CA LEU A 168 9.60 15.84 -4.11
C LEU A 168 9.88 15.52 -2.64
N SER A 169 8.99 14.79 -1.97
CA SER A 169 9.25 14.29 -0.61
C SER A 169 9.59 12.80 -0.59
N ASN A 170 9.06 11.98 -1.51
CA ASN A 170 9.29 10.55 -1.48
C ASN A 170 9.31 9.86 -2.84
N ILE A 171 9.93 8.68 -2.86
CA ILE A 171 9.97 7.76 -4.01
C ILE A 171 9.57 6.37 -3.51
N LEU A 172 8.65 5.70 -4.22
CA LEU A 172 8.32 4.29 -4.00
C LEU A 172 8.62 3.48 -5.27
N GLU A 173 9.15 2.28 -5.08
CA GLU A 173 9.47 1.33 -6.15
C GLU A 173 8.69 0.02 -5.93
N GLN A 174 8.07 -0.48 -7.01
CA GLN A 174 7.35 -1.75 -7.07
C GLN A 174 7.92 -2.58 -8.23
N ASP A 175 8.36 -3.81 -7.96
CA ASP A 175 9.00 -4.70 -8.94
C ASP A 175 8.04 -5.81 -9.43
N PHE A 176 8.00 -6.02 -10.75
CA PHE A 176 7.07 -6.96 -11.40
C PHE A 176 7.81 -8.04 -12.20
N TYR A 177 7.51 -9.30 -11.89
CA TYR A 177 8.11 -10.49 -12.50
C TYR A 177 7.06 -11.34 -13.21
N SER A 178 7.44 -12.20 -14.15
CA SER A 178 6.47 -13.12 -14.77
C SER A 178 5.95 -14.15 -13.77
N THR A 179 4.67 -14.51 -13.83
CA THR A 179 4.11 -15.70 -13.16
C THR A 179 4.76 -17.03 -13.58
N SER A 180 5.65 -17.00 -14.59
CA SER A 180 6.47 -18.14 -15.02
C SER A 180 7.95 -18.09 -14.56
N ASP A 181 8.43 -16.97 -13.97
CA ASP A 181 9.77 -16.92 -13.38
C ASP A 181 9.83 -17.86 -12.17
N THR A 182 10.73 -18.85 -12.22
CA THR A 182 10.84 -19.88 -11.18
C THR A 182 11.68 -19.50 -9.96
N LYS A 183 12.11 -18.23 -9.85
CA LYS A 183 13.00 -17.74 -8.78
C LYS A 183 12.86 -16.25 -8.43
N GLY A 184 12.32 -15.41 -9.32
CA GLY A 184 12.44 -13.96 -9.22
C GLY A 184 13.85 -13.47 -9.58
N GLU A 185 14.43 -14.01 -10.65
CA GLU A 185 15.74 -13.62 -11.18
C GLU A 185 15.65 -12.60 -12.33
N GLU A 186 14.54 -12.54 -13.07
CA GLU A 186 14.39 -11.70 -14.27
C GLU A 186 13.16 -10.78 -14.17
N ILE A 187 13.38 -9.56 -13.66
CA ILE A 187 12.36 -8.50 -13.61
C ILE A 187 11.81 -8.21 -15.02
N GLN A 188 10.48 -8.05 -15.13
CA GLN A 188 9.75 -7.87 -16.39
C GLN A 188 9.02 -6.52 -16.49
N GLY A 189 8.94 -5.77 -15.40
CA GLY A 189 8.37 -4.44 -15.30
C GLY A 189 8.66 -3.81 -13.93
N MET A 190 8.55 -2.49 -13.84
CA MET A 190 8.77 -1.71 -12.62
C MET A 190 7.81 -0.52 -12.61
N THR A 191 7.30 -0.15 -11.43
CA THR A 191 6.57 1.10 -11.23
C THR A 191 7.27 1.96 -10.19
N ILE A 192 7.46 3.23 -10.51
CA ILE A 192 8.02 4.26 -9.64
C ILE A 192 6.94 5.31 -9.32
N GLY A 193 6.62 5.47 -8.05
CA GLY A 193 5.83 6.59 -7.55
C GLY A 193 6.71 7.76 -7.14
N LEU A 194 6.34 8.98 -7.50
CA LEU A 194 6.93 10.22 -6.97
C LEU A 194 5.88 10.93 -6.12
N ALA A 195 6.11 11.01 -4.81
CA ALA A 195 5.27 11.76 -3.88
C ALA A 195 5.74 13.20 -3.81
N MET A 196 4.88 14.12 -4.25
CA MET A 196 5.18 15.53 -4.40
C MET A 196 4.43 16.37 -3.35
N ASN A 197 5.09 17.41 -2.85
CA ASN A 197 4.52 18.36 -1.90
C ASN A 197 3.52 19.31 -2.58
N SER A 198 2.35 19.49 -1.97
CA SER A 198 1.48 20.66 -2.21
C SER A 198 1.81 21.83 -1.28
N VAL A 199 2.41 21.54 -0.12
CA VAL A 199 2.85 22.51 0.89
C VAL A 199 4.29 22.16 1.28
N TYR A 200 5.16 23.16 1.35
CA TYR A 200 6.55 23.00 1.82
C TYR A 200 6.70 23.54 3.23
N TYR A 201 7.12 22.67 4.15
CA TYR A 201 7.31 22.96 5.57
C TYR A 201 8.76 23.25 5.91
N TYR A 202 9.01 24.25 6.77
CA TYR A 202 10.35 24.66 7.16
C TYR A 202 10.38 25.32 8.56
N GLN A 203 11.53 25.31 9.21
CA GLN A 203 11.78 26.05 10.45
C GLN A 203 12.87 27.10 10.22
N LYS A 204 12.73 28.28 10.84
CA LYS A 204 13.71 29.38 10.72
C LYS A 204 14.89 29.24 11.69
N GLU A 205 14.70 28.48 12.76
CA GLU A 205 15.72 28.12 13.75
C GLU A 205 15.46 26.71 14.28
N GLN A 206 16.48 26.04 14.83
CA GLN A 206 16.39 24.64 15.26
C GLN A 206 15.45 24.51 16.48
N TYR A 207 14.40 23.68 16.35
CA TYR A 207 13.31 23.53 17.32
C TYR A 207 12.43 24.79 17.48
N GLY A 208 12.42 25.67 16.46
CA GLY A 208 11.52 26.81 16.39
C GLY A 208 10.11 26.45 15.92
N GLU A 209 9.33 27.49 15.60
CA GLU A 209 8.02 27.36 14.94
C GLU A 209 8.15 26.80 13.51
N THR A 210 7.23 25.92 13.12
CA THR A 210 7.10 25.42 11.75
C THR A 210 6.28 26.40 10.91
N PHE A 211 6.86 26.82 9.79
CA PHE A 211 6.24 27.66 8.78
C PHE A 211 5.97 26.83 7.52
N SER A 212 5.03 27.29 6.69
CA SER A 212 4.63 26.64 5.45
C SER A 212 4.54 27.63 4.29
N GLU A 213 4.85 27.17 3.08
CA GLU A 213 4.54 27.85 1.81
C GLU A 213 3.70 26.93 0.92
N GLU A 214 2.58 27.43 0.39
CA GLU A 214 1.76 26.70 -0.59
C GLU A 214 2.46 26.66 -1.96
N LEU A 215 2.38 25.51 -2.63
CA LEU A 215 3.04 25.27 -3.92
C LEU A 215 2.01 25.17 -5.04
N ASP A 216 2.27 25.84 -6.18
CA ASP A 216 1.43 25.70 -7.38
C ASP A 216 1.45 24.24 -7.86
N THR A 217 0.34 23.52 -7.63
CA THR A 217 0.19 22.09 -7.95
C THR A 217 0.42 21.79 -9.44
N LYS A 218 0.22 22.77 -10.34
CA LYS A 218 0.53 22.64 -11.77
C LYS A 218 2.04 22.65 -12.01
N MET A 219 2.78 23.54 -11.34
CA MET A 219 4.24 23.59 -11.37
C MET A 219 4.85 22.35 -10.70
N VAL A 220 4.33 21.94 -9.54
CA VAL A 220 4.70 20.71 -8.82
C VAL A 220 4.54 19.50 -9.73
N LYS A 221 3.38 19.34 -10.38
CA LYS A 221 3.15 18.26 -11.36
C LYS A 221 4.19 18.28 -12.47
N GLN A 222 4.43 19.43 -13.10
CA GLN A 222 5.41 19.54 -14.19
C GLN A 222 6.81 19.12 -13.71
N LYS A 223 7.20 19.53 -12.49
CA LYS A 223 8.50 19.16 -11.91
C LYS A 223 8.60 17.68 -11.58
N GLY A 224 7.55 17.04 -11.08
CA GLY A 224 7.51 15.59 -10.93
C GLY A 224 7.69 14.86 -12.27
N GLN A 225 7.07 15.36 -13.35
CA GLN A 225 7.25 14.79 -14.69
C GLN A 225 8.67 14.99 -15.24
N GLU A 226 9.32 16.14 -14.98
CA GLU A 226 10.72 16.38 -15.32
C GLU A 226 11.68 15.47 -14.51
N MET A 227 11.40 15.26 -13.22
CA MET A 227 12.18 14.35 -12.34
C MET A 227 12.05 12.89 -12.77
N ALA A 228 10.88 12.46 -13.25
CA ALA A 228 10.65 11.10 -13.73
C ALA A 228 11.49 10.75 -14.97
N GLU A 229 11.71 11.68 -15.91
CA GLU A 229 12.59 11.47 -17.08
C GLU A 229 14.08 11.39 -16.69
N GLU A 230 14.52 12.19 -15.71
CA GLU A 230 15.86 12.09 -15.10
C GLU A 230 16.04 10.75 -14.37
N MET A 231 15.04 10.30 -13.60
CA MET A 231 15.05 9.00 -12.93
C MET A 231 15.04 7.83 -13.91
N LEU A 232 14.22 7.87 -14.96
CA LEU A 232 14.25 6.86 -16.03
C LEU A 232 15.65 6.76 -16.62
N SER A 233 16.28 7.90 -16.92
CA SER A 233 17.64 7.93 -17.47
C SER A 233 18.66 7.22 -16.57
N ARG A 234 18.59 7.44 -15.24
CA ARG A 234 19.44 6.77 -14.25
C ARG A 234 19.14 5.28 -14.09
N LEU A 235 17.87 4.88 -14.01
CA LEU A 235 17.48 3.46 -13.90
C LEU A 235 17.96 2.67 -15.13
N ARG A 236 17.95 3.26 -16.32
CA ARG A 236 18.47 2.65 -17.55
C ARG A 236 19.98 2.38 -17.55
N GLU A 237 20.76 2.96 -16.64
CA GLU A 237 22.17 2.63 -16.45
C GLU A 237 22.35 1.25 -15.77
N ASN A 238 21.35 0.77 -15.04
CA ASN A 238 21.36 -0.59 -14.49
C ASN A 238 21.02 -1.61 -15.60
N ASN A 239 21.95 -2.53 -15.86
CA ASN A 239 21.81 -3.58 -16.88
C ASN A 239 20.56 -4.47 -16.72
N GLN A 240 20.02 -4.64 -15.50
CA GLN A 240 18.79 -5.39 -15.27
C GLN A 240 17.52 -4.60 -15.60
N LEU A 241 17.58 -3.25 -15.50
CA LEU A 241 16.45 -2.35 -15.71
C LEU A 241 16.45 -1.69 -17.10
N ARG A 242 17.52 -1.85 -17.89
CA ARG A 242 17.68 -1.21 -19.20
C ARG A 242 16.56 -1.56 -20.20
N ASP A 243 16.07 -2.80 -20.17
CA ASP A 243 15.25 -3.37 -21.25
C ASP A 243 13.77 -3.62 -20.84
N ILE A 244 13.39 -3.36 -19.59
CA ILE A 244 12.01 -3.52 -19.08
C ILE A 244 11.13 -2.29 -19.38
N PRO A 245 9.79 -2.40 -19.42
CA PRO A 245 8.91 -1.24 -19.27
C PRO A 245 9.02 -0.69 -17.84
N ILE A 246 9.15 0.63 -17.70
CA ILE A 246 9.10 1.31 -16.39
C ILE A 246 7.98 2.34 -16.39
N THR A 247 7.04 2.19 -15.47
CA THR A 247 5.93 3.11 -15.20
C THR A 247 6.37 4.18 -14.20
N PHE A 248 5.97 5.43 -14.42
CA PHE A 248 6.17 6.54 -13.49
C PHE A 248 4.84 7.21 -13.20
N ALA A 249 4.51 7.40 -11.93
CA ALA A 249 3.27 8.04 -11.49
C ALA A 249 3.54 9.19 -10.52
N ILE A 250 2.89 10.33 -10.75
CA ILE A 250 3.04 11.54 -9.92
C ILE A 250 1.85 11.64 -8.97
N TYR A 251 2.13 11.60 -7.68
CA TYR A 251 1.21 11.84 -6.58
C TYR A 251 1.45 13.24 -6.02
N ILE A 252 0.39 14.01 -5.74
CA ILE A 252 0.49 15.27 -5.00
C ILE A 252 -0.15 15.03 -3.63
N GLN A 253 0.64 15.16 -2.57
CA GLN A 253 0.20 15.02 -1.18
C GLN A 253 -0.80 16.13 -0.80
N SER A 254 -1.66 15.87 0.18
CA SER A 254 -2.34 16.91 0.96
C SER A 254 -1.40 17.47 2.04
N SER A 255 -1.88 18.40 2.89
CA SER A 255 -1.09 19.00 3.98
C SER A 255 -0.86 18.01 5.13
N GLU A 256 0.10 18.30 6.03
CA GLU A 256 0.42 17.42 7.17
C GLU A 256 -0.79 17.20 8.11
N GLU A 257 -1.68 18.20 8.22
CA GLU A 257 -2.89 18.17 9.06
C GLU A 257 -4.12 17.58 8.35
N ASP A 258 -4.06 17.31 7.03
CA ASP A 258 -5.22 16.83 6.26
C ASP A 258 -5.54 15.35 6.51
N ILE A 259 -6.76 15.08 6.99
CA ILE A 259 -7.32 13.72 7.15
C ILE A 259 -7.83 13.10 5.83
N ILE A 260 -7.90 13.92 4.78
CA ILE A 260 -8.11 13.49 3.39
C ILE A 260 -6.73 13.39 2.75
N PRO A 261 -6.35 12.25 2.14
CA PRO A 261 -5.08 12.14 1.46
C PRO A 261 -5.02 13.01 0.20
N GLY A 262 -3.80 13.15 -0.33
CA GLY A 262 -3.55 13.63 -1.68
C GLY A 262 -4.10 12.71 -2.79
N HIS A 263 -3.58 12.86 -4.00
CA HIS A 263 -4.03 12.05 -5.14
C HIS A 263 -2.99 11.95 -6.27
N PHE A 264 -3.10 10.89 -7.07
CA PHE A 264 -2.36 10.77 -8.33
C PHE A 264 -2.93 11.70 -9.40
N VAL A 265 -2.06 12.45 -10.08
CA VAL A 265 -2.43 13.47 -11.08
C VAL A 265 -2.06 13.10 -12.53
N SER A 266 -1.16 12.14 -12.71
CA SER A 266 -0.82 11.53 -14.01
C SER A 266 0.17 10.39 -13.86
N TYR A 267 0.13 9.45 -14.81
CA TYR A 267 1.20 8.46 -14.98
C TYR A 267 1.64 8.35 -16.46
N ALA A 268 2.85 7.87 -16.69
CA ALA A 268 3.39 7.54 -17.99
C ALA A 268 4.15 6.21 -17.92
N VAL A 269 4.36 5.56 -19.07
CA VAL A 269 5.09 4.29 -19.17
C VAL A 269 6.17 4.44 -20.24
N SER A 270 7.37 3.96 -19.97
CA SER A 270 8.44 3.83 -20.98
C SER A 270 8.30 2.52 -21.74
N ASP A 271 8.55 2.56 -23.06
CA ASP A 271 8.66 1.36 -23.89
C ASP A 271 9.81 0.45 -23.41
N LYS A 272 9.78 -0.83 -23.79
CA LYS A 272 10.94 -1.73 -23.61
C LYS A 272 12.17 -1.14 -24.33
N ASN A 273 13.29 -1.02 -23.61
CA ASN A 273 14.51 -0.33 -24.06
C ASN A 273 14.31 1.18 -24.36
N GLY A 274 13.15 1.76 -24.00
CA GLY A 274 12.80 3.15 -24.24
C GLY A 274 13.57 4.10 -23.31
N ALA A 275 14.25 5.09 -23.90
CA ALA A 275 15.04 6.11 -23.19
C ALA A 275 14.25 7.38 -22.82
N LYS A 276 12.91 7.32 -22.92
CA LYS A 276 11.95 8.37 -22.57
C LYS A 276 10.63 7.77 -22.12
N LEU A 277 9.83 8.55 -21.42
CA LEU A 277 8.43 8.24 -21.14
C LEU A 277 7.53 8.51 -22.36
N ASN A 278 6.47 7.71 -22.50
CA ASN A 278 5.39 7.98 -23.45
C ASN A 278 4.46 9.11 -22.93
N GLU A 279 3.39 9.41 -23.68
CA GLU A 279 2.43 10.45 -23.30
C GLU A 279 1.84 10.22 -21.90
N TRP A 280 1.88 11.29 -21.08
CA TRP A 280 1.38 11.28 -19.71
C TRP A 280 -0.15 11.22 -19.68
N LYS A 281 -0.70 10.04 -19.37
CA LYS A 281 -2.12 9.88 -19.06
C LYS A 281 -2.46 10.71 -17.83
N LYS A 282 -3.56 11.48 -17.88
CA LYS A 282 -4.08 12.18 -16.70
C LYS A 282 -4.81 11.16 -15.82
N VAL A 283 -4.55 11.20 -14.51
CA VAL A 283 -5.39 10.54 -13.50
C VAL A 283 -6.38 11.58 -12.97
N ASN A 284 -7.66 11.22 -12.89
CA ASN A 284 -8.75 12.05 -12.36
C ASN A 284 -9.29 11.44 -11.06
N ALA A 285 -8.39 11.12 -10.14
CA ALA A 285 -8.72 10.59 -8.81
C ALA A 285 -8.82 11.74 -7.80
N GLN A 286 -9.79 11.64 -6.89
CA GLN A 286 -9.95 12.54 -5.74
C GLN A 286 -10.69 11.79 -4.63
N THR A 287 -10.38 12.09 -3.37
CA THR A 287 -11.07 11.52 -2.20
C THR A 287 -11.82 12.65 -1.48
N VAL A 288 -13.06 12.40 -1.05
CA VAL A 288 -13.87 13.36 -0.27
C VAL A 288 -14.50 12.67 0.94
N LEU A 289 -14.82 13.46 1.97
CA LEU A 289 -15.54 12.99 3.14
C LEU A 289 -17.04 12.94 2.88
N LEU A 290 -17.75 12.06 3.60
CA LEU A 290 -19.20 11.98 3.59
C LEU A 290 -19.75 12.03 5.03
N PRO A 291 -20.81 12.84 5.29
CA PRO A 291 -21.39 13.84 4.38
C PRO A 291 -20.51 15.10 4.30
N SER A 292 -20.45 15.79 3.16
CA SER A 292 -19.76 17.07 3.03
C SER A 292 -20.31 17.95 1.89
N SER A 293 -19.92 19.22 1.84
CA SER A 293 -20.19 20.14 0.73
C SER A 293 -19.52 19.70 -0.57
N GLU A 294 -18.27 19.23 -0.46
CA GLU A 294 -17.45 18.79 -1.58
C GLU A 294 -17.99 17.48 -2.17
N ALA A 295 -18.55 16.60 -1.33
CA ALA A 295 -19.30 15.45 -1.79
C ALA A 295 -20.59 15.84 -2.52
N ALA A 296 -21.35 16.84 -2.04
CA ALA A 296 -22.55 17.32 -2.73
C ALA A 296 -22.26 17.92 -4.12
N ASP A 297 -21.17 18.70 -4.25
CA ASP A 297 -20.72 19.29 -5.52
C ASP A 297 -20.29 18.24 -6.56
N LEU A 298 -20.04 16.99 -6.13
CA LEU A 298 -19.62 15.87 -6.98
C LEU A 298 -20.74 14.86 -7.23
N ASP A 299 -21.47 14.46 -6.19
CA ASP A 299 -22.57 13.51 -6.21
C ASP A 299 -23.53 13.77 -5.03
N ASP A 300 -24.43 14.74 -5.23
CA ASP A 300 -25.50 15.12 -4.31
C ASP A 300 -26.40 13.94 -3.90
N HIS A 301 -26.54 12.93 -4.76
CA HIS A 301 -27.32 11.72 -4.48
C HIS A 301 -26.59 10.82 -3.48
N LEU A 302 -25.31 10.50 -3.71
CA LEU A 302 -24.49 9.77 -2.74
C LEU A 302 -24.39 10.50 -1.40
N ASN A 303 -24.22 11.82 -1.42
CA ASN A 303 -24.16 12.63 -0.21
C ASN A 303 -25.50 12.64 0.56
N SER A 304 -26.63 12.71 -0.14
CA SER A 304 -27.97 12.61 0.44
C SER A 304 -28.24 11.22 1.03
N ASN A 305 -27.94 10.15 0.30
CA ASN A 305 -28.08 8.77 0.78
C ASN A 305 -27.21 8.53 2.02
N PHE A 306 -26.01 9.12 2.11
CA PHE A 306 -25.17 9.02 3.30
C PHE A 306 -25.75 9.80 4.51
N GLN A 307 -26.49 10.88 4.29
CA GLN A 307 -27.24 11.58 5.35
C GLN A 307 -28.46 10.77 5.82
N ASP A 308 -29.20 10.14 4.90
CA ASP A 308 -30.34 9.27 5.21
C ASP A 308 -29.90 7.98 5.93
N PHE A 309 -28.77 7.38 5.54
CA PHE A 309 -28.10 6.29 6.24
C PHE A 309 -27.83 6.65 7.71
N ASN A 310 -27.20 7.81 7.96
CA ASN A 310 -26.91 8.27 9.32
C ASN A 310 -28.16 8.61 10.13
N SER A 311 -29.14 9.27 9.51
CA SER A 311 -30.43 9.60 10.15
C SER A 311 -31.19 8.34 10.56
N SER A 312 -31.10 7.27 9.75
CA SER A 312 -31.68 5.96 10.05
C SER A 312 -30.96 5.28 11.22
N LEU A 313 -29.63 5.32 11.26
CA LEU A 313 -28.84 4.78 12.38
C LEU A 313 -29.13 5.53 13.70
N GLN A 314 -29.12 6.86 13.69
CA GLN A 314 -29.47 7.69 14.86
C GLN A 314 -30.89 7.42 15.36
N SER A 315 -31.83 7.15 14.44
CA SER A 315 -33.23 6.82 14.79
C SER A 315 -33.40 5.43 15.42
N TYR A 316 -32.42 4.53 15.26
CA TYR A 316 -32.45 3.15 15.76
C TYR A 316 -31.55 2.95 17.00
N PHE A 317 -30.42 3.65 17.07
CA PHE A 317 -29.42 3.52 18.15
C PHE A 317 -29.27 4.84 18.93
N ASN A 318 -29.89 4.92 20.11
CA ASN A 318 -29.89 6.13 20.97
C ASN A 318 -28.49 6.69 21.32
N ASN A 319 -27.44 5.87 21.26
CA ASN A 319 -26.06 6.23 21.61
C ASN A 319 -25.14 6.36 20.38
N PHE A 320 -25.65 6.15 19.16
CA PHE A 320 -24.89 6.37 17.94
C PHE A 320 -24.77 7.86 17.65
N THR A 321 -23.55 8.31 17.36
CA THR A 321 -23.27 9.71 17.04
C THR A 321 -23.41 9.97 15.55
N GLN A 322 -22.43 9.52 14.76
CA GLN A 322 -22.32 9.77 13.33
C GLN A 322 -21.28 8.80 12.74
N ALA A 323 -21.59 8.23 11.57
CA ALA A 323 -20.63 7.53 10.72
C ALA A 323 -19.98 8.52 9.75
N VAL A 324 -18.70 8.30 9.43
CA VAL A 324 -17.93 9.15 8.51
C VAL A 324 -17.50 8.31 7.32
N GLY A 325 -17.83 8.76 6.12
CA GLY A 325 -17.40 8.11 4.88
C GLY A 325 -16.17 8.75 4.28
N LYS A 326 -15.36 7.97 3.58
CA LYS A 326 -14.35 8.42 2.61
C LYS A 326 -14.71 7.83 1.24
N ALA A 327 -15.18 8.67 0.31
CA ALA A 327 -15.50 8.25 -1.05
C ALA A 327 -14.37 8.63 -2.01
N LYS A 328 -13.85 7.64 -2.74
CA LYS A 328 -12.86 7.83 -3.79
C LYS A 328 -13.57 7.91 -5.14
N PHE A 329 -13.44 9.06 -5.80
CA PHE A 329 -14.01 9.34 -7.11
C PHE A 329 -12.94 9.22 -8.20
N VAL A 330 -13.26 8.52 -9.28
CA VAL A 330 -12.45 8.42 -10.49
C VAL A 330 -13.28 8.89 -11.68
N ASP A 331 -12.73 9.81 -12.49
CA ASP A 331 -13.43 10.41 -13.65
C ASP A 331 -14.84 10.96 -13.31
N LYS A 332 -14.97 11.54 -12.11
CA LYS A 332 -16.23 12.06 -11.53
C LYS A 332 -17.32 11.01 -11.28
N LYS A 333 -16.95 9.75 -11.01
CA LYS A 333 -17.85 8.73 -10.50
C LYS A 333 -17.28 8.15 -9.20
N VAL A 334 -18.13 7.83 -8.23
CA VAL A 334 -17.68 7.04 -7.08
C VAL A 334 -17.21 5.67 -7.57
N ASP A 335 -16.02 5.25 -7.14
CA ASP A 335 -15.50 3.91 -7.42
C ASP A 335 -15.47 3.04 -6.15
N HIS A 336 -15.11 3.66 -5.02
CA HIS A 336 -15.03 3.00 -3.72
C HIS A 336 -15.48 3.91 -2.56
N LEU A 337 -16.08 3.32 -1.53
CA LEU A 337 -16.52 3.99 -0.30
C LEU A 337 -16.07 3.22 0.95
N VAL A 338 -15.22 3.84 1.78
CA VAL A 338 -14.93 3.37 3.14
C VAL A 338 -15.85 4.09 4.12
N VAL A 339 -16.47 3.37 5.06
CA VAL A 339 -17.34 3.94 6.10
C VAL A 339 -16.85 3.54 7.49
N ASP A 340 -16.48 4.53 8.29
CA ASP A 340 -16.17 4.38 9.70
C ASP A 340 -17.46 4.55 10.53
N LEU A 341 -17.86 3.49 11.25
CA LEU A 341 -19.08 3.46 12.05
C LEU A 341 -18.74 3.19 13.54
N PRO A 342 -18.56 4.25 14.35
CA PRO A 342 -18.29 4.10 15.78
C PRO A 342 -19.56 3.68 16.55
N ILE A 343 -19.43 2.75 17.49
CA ILE A 343 -20.49 2.30 18.40
C ILE A 343 -19.97 2.17 19.83
N ASP A 344 -20.84 2.43 20.82
CA ASP A 344 -20.67 1.90 22.17
C ASP A 344 -21.14 0.42 22.16
N TYR A 345 -20.27 -0.53 22.52
CA TYR A 345 -20.62 -1.95 22.52
C TYR A 345 -21.02 -2.45 23.91
N TYR A 346 -22.29 -2.86 24.09
CA TYR A 346 -22.76 -3.47 25.35
C TYR A 346 -22.98 -4.99 25.24
N GLY A 347 -23.10 -5.57 24.05
CA GLY A 347 -23.09 -7.04 23.93
C GLY A 347 -23.18 -7.64 22.52
N LYS A 348 -22.82 -8.93 22.41
CA LYS A 348 -22.73 -9.65 21.13
C LYS A 348 -24.07 -9.76 20.38
N ALA A 349 -25.19 -9.89 21.08
CA ALA A 349 -26.52 -9.95 20.45
C ALA A 349 -26.94 -8.60 19.85
N GLU A 350 -26.58 -7.50 20.52
CA GLU A 350 -26.78 -6.14 20.04
C GLU A 350 -25.89 -5.86 18.83
N LEU A 351 -24.60 -6.25 18.87
CA LEU A 351 -23.69 -6.15 17.71
C LEU A 351 -24.19 -6.93 16.48
N ILE A 352 -24.82 -8.09 16.66
CA ILE A 352 -25.47 -8.82 15.55
C ILE A 352 -26.62 -7.99 14.97
N GLY A 353 -27.48 -7.40 15.81
CA GLY A 353 -28.56 -6.52 15.36
C GLY A 353 -28.06 -5.24 14.68
N ILE A 354 -27.01 -4.61 15.22
CA ILE A 354 -26.31 -3.47 14.60
C ILE A 354 -25.85 -3.86 13.20
N THR A 355 -25.05 -4.93 13.09
CA THR A 355 -24.45 -5.33 11.81
C THR A 355 -25.53 -5.69 10.77
N GLN A 356 -26.62 -6.36 11.18
CA GLN A 356 -27.75 -6.68 10.30
C GLN A 356 -28.46 -5.42 9.80
N TYR A 357 -28.76 -4.46 10.67
CA TYR A 357 -29.45 -3.22 10.28
C TYR A 357 -28.57 -2.31 9.42
N VAL A 358 -27.28 -2.18 9.76
CA VAL A 358 -26.27 -1.47 8.94
C VAL A 358 -26.16 -2.10 7.55
N THR A 359 -26.17 -3.43 7.43
CA THR A 359 -26.15 -4.12 6.13
C THR A 359 -27.39 -3.76 5.30
N GLN A 360 -28.58 -3.83 5.91
CA GLN A 360 -29.84 -3.48 5.23
C GLN A 360 -29.87 -2.01 4.75
N LEU A 361 -29.31 -1.09 5.53
CA LEU A 361 -29.18 0.31 5.10
C LEU A 361 -28.14 0.46 3.98
N ALA A 362 -27.00 -0.21 4.06
CA ALA A 362 -25.97 -0.18 3.00
C ALA A 362 -26.48 -0.72 1.65
N GLU A 363 -27.30 -1.77 1.65
CA GLU A 363 -27.97 -2.28 0.44
C GLU A 363 -28.98 -1.28 -0.16
N LYS A 364 -29.53 -0.37 0.65
CA LYS A 364 -30.55 0.61 0.27
C LYS A 364 -29.96 1.96 -0.13
N ASP A 365 -28.91 2.40 0.55
CA ASP A 365 -28.28 3.73 0.41
C ASP A 365 -27.04 3.70 -0.50
N PHE A 366 -26.29 2.59 -0.52
CA PHE A 366 -25.04 2.44 -1.27
C PHE A 366 -25.15 1.40 -2.40
N ASN A 367 -26.36 1.16 -2.91
CA ASN A 367 -26.65 0.21 -3.98
C ASN A 367 -25.81 0.46 -5.26
N ASP A 368 -25.70 1.73 -5.65
CA ASP A 368 -25.02 2.19 -6.87
C ASP A 368 -23.50 2.39 -6.68
N VAL A 369 -22.99 2.25 -5.46
CA VAL A 369 -21.54 2.31 -5.18
C VAL A 369 -20.89 1.01 -5.64
N PRO A 370 -19.85 1.04 -6.52
CA PRO A 370 -19.30 -0.18 -7.10
C PRO A 370 -18.57 -1.09 -6.11
N SER A 371 -17.95 -0.51 -5.07
CA SER A 371 -17.25 -1.23 -4.01
C SER A 371 -17.37 -0.46 -2.69
N TYR A 372 -17.63 -1.12 -1.57
CA TYR A 372 -17.62 -0.46 -0.27
C TYR A 372 -17.19 -1.36 0.89
N GLU A 373 -16.65 -0.74 1.94
CA GLU A 373 -16.34 -1.35 3.23
C GLU A 373 -16.93 -0.52 4.37
N ILE A 374 -17.49 -1.19 5.39
CA ILE A 374 -18.06 -0.54 6.59
C ILE A 374 -17.41 -1.16 7.82
N HIS A 375 -16.60 -0.38 8.52
CA HIS A 375 -15.87 -0.77 9.72
C HIS A 375 -16.68 -0.36 10.95
N ILE A 376 -17.37 -1.32 11.55
CA ILE A 376 -18.11 -1.13 12.81
C ILE A 376 -17.12 -1.33 13.96
N LYS A 377 -16.83 -0.26 14.72
CA LYS A 377 -15.76 -0.24 15.73
C LYS A 377 -16.19 0.41 17.05
N ASP A 378 -15.54 0.00 18.13
CA ASP A 378 -15.76 0.50 19.49
C ASP A 378 -14.43 1.05 20.01
N GLY A 379 -14.35 2.38 20.14
CA GLY A 379 -13.08 3.09 20.21
C GLY A 379 -12.18 2.73 19.01
N SER A 380 -11.13 1.96 19.28
CA SER A 380 -10.20 1.43 18.26
C SER A 380 -10.34 -0.07 18.01
N GLU A 381 -11.25 -0.78 18.69
CA GLU A 381 -11.42 -2.23 18.52
C GLU A 381 -12.44 -2.54 17.41
N PRO A 382 -12.07 -3.31 16.36
CA PRO A 382 -13.04 -3.72 15.33
C PRO A 382 -14.07 -4.68 15.92
N ARG A 383 -15.36 -4.37 15.71
CA ARG A 383 -16.51 -5.15 16.18
C ARG A 383 -17.14 -5.96 15.04
N ALA A 384 -17.33 -5.36 13.87
CA ALA A 384 -17.75 -6.04 12.65
C ALA A 384 -17.22 -5.33 11.39
N LEU A 385 -17.23 -6.05 10.27
CA LEU A 385 -16.87 -5.58 8.94
C LEU A 385 -17.96 -6.02 7.96
N ILE A 386 -18.43 -5.11 7.12
CA ILE A 386 -19.33 -5.40 5.99
C ILE A 386 -18.61 -4.96 4.72
N THR A 387 -18.51 -5.82 3.71
CA THR A 387 -17.88 -5.48 2.42
C THR A 387 -18.73 -5.88 1.22
N LYS A 388 -18.56 -5.20 0.10
CA LYS A 388 -19.14 -5.55 -1.21
C LYS A 388 -18.15 -5.12 -2.29
N THR A 389 -17.78 -6.01 -3.21
CA THR A 389 -17.02 -5.64 -4.43
C THR A 389 -17.91 -5.69 -5.68
N LYS A 390 -17.34 -5.31 -6.84
CA LYS A 390 -18.04 -5.23 -8.13
C LYS A 390 -18.62 -6.58 -8.60
N GLU A 391 -18.08 -7.69 -8.10
CA GLU A 391 -18.51 -9.06 -8.40
C GLU A 391 -19.51 -9.64 -7.38
N ASP A 392 -19.84 -8.92 -6.30
CA ASP A 392 -20.72 -9.39 -5.23
C ASP A 392 -22.19 -9.02 -5.45
N SER A 393 -23.06 -10.04 -5.44
CA SER A 393 -24.52 -9.86 -5.55
C SER A 393 -25.17 -9.34 -4.26
N GLU A 394 -24.59 -9.67 -3.11
CA GLU A 394 -25.07 -9.33 -1.75
C GLU A 394 -23.85 -9.01 -0.87
N PRO A 395 -23.93 -8.12 0.14
CA PRO A 395 -22.78 -7.76 0.96
C PRO A 395 -22.31 -8.91 1.86
N LYS A 396 -20.99 -9.08 1.96
CA LYS A 396 -20.33 -10.04 2.86
C LYS A 396 -20.24 -9.44 4.26
N VAL A 397 -20.71 -10.19 5.25
CA VAL A 397 -20.73 -9.75 6.66
C VAL A 397 -19.78 -10.60 7.52
N HIS A 398 -18.88 -9.94 8.24
CA HIS A 398 -18.02 -10.56 9.25
C HIS A 398 -18.24 -9.91 10.62
N ILE A 399 -18.52 -10.71 11.65
CA ILE A 399 -18.56 -10.26 13.05
C ILE A 399 -17.39 -10.92 13.77
N TYR A 400 -16.51 -10.09 14.36
CA TYR A 400 -15.29 -10.56 14.99
C TYR A 400 -15.59 -11.43 16.23
N LYS A 401 -14.64 -12.30 16.57
CA LYS A 401 -14.71 -13.18 17.74
C LYS A 401 -13.77 -12.69 18.83
N TYR A 402 -14.26 -12.76 20.06
CA TYR A 402 -13.53 -12.66 21.32
C TYR A 402 -13.49 -14.07 21.93
#